data_AF-A0A2N9VR58-F1
#
_entry.id   AF-A0A2N9VR58-F1
#
_cell.length_a   1.000
_cell.length_b   1.000
_cell.length_c   1.000
_cell.angle_alpha   90.00
_cell.angle_beta   90.00
_cell.angle_gamma   90.00
#
_symmetry.space_group_name_H-M   'P 1'
#
loop_
_entity.id
_entity.type
_entity.pdbx_description
1 polymer ?
#
loop_
_entity_poly.entity_id
_entity_poly.type
_entity_poly.pdbx_seq_one_letter_code
_entity_poly.pdbx_strand_id
1 'polypeptide(L)'
;MFFTVSNNFHRGIFMKINFGTGRKPSSNTDQISQLRRKLLMGCAWLPAAPLLAMLGGCNEGDTPDAGTSTFRSGPEVPPANQSLNIGLPPYKTTDILPPPPNQKTDAQTTVEVTHIPEQPPAPSKPKKVGIYSLQYNSFTQVSTRKTVKAGTHRSISVIAPDQNGTTKLITYESIEDYLKRALDNRLALVYRAMVTAFEKHSPKEFDVSFFTVPEFFWNVPFGDFWTEAELQASTDLYLETVTRNARTLISKFPASQYGHIVLLPGTVAALEPSFNVLKPDGTTGTIYNAANHLVCTHNLPVNDKNYPRPAYMIWPKRVVSSIDYIDEANGGSCKRSIADLDKNPINPGVNNVLKECILNTKNGLTVRIEYVSSSVAQSFDSQGKLLSNSFQNDIIDGLPFGIDICLDYSEASVQNDEFRIAQLDEREFKLDFLIAAGMFLNVKNYANTPYIQYAIRNEGYSGTTGQTEVWKLTYDENKKTMSSKNATPLDAKSAFDVEKGFIPVDQTDAFVETPGIPKILDKMNPGNVRIWSLDIDAQDATGAADALVASNPPATMTKKSEIQIIK
;
A
#
# COMPACT_ATOMS: atom_id res chain seq x y z
N MET A 1 9.53 5.08 -63.57
CA MET A 1 8.27 5.71 -63.09
C MET A 1 8.35 5.77 -61.58
N PHE A 2 8.14 6.94 -61.02
CA PHE A 2 8.61 7.40 -59.71
C PHE A 2 7.76 6.94 -58.50
N PHE A 3 8.43 6.91 -57.35
CA PHE A 3 7.95 6.81 -55.96
C PHE A 3 7.08 8.00 -55.49
N THR A 4 6.25 7.79 -54.46
CA THR A 4 5.90 8.71 -53.33
C THR A 4 4.93 7.94 -52.40
N VAL A 5 4.99 7.81 -51.06
CA VAL A 5 5.35 8.62 -49.87
C VAL A 5 4.43 9.82 -49.58
N SER A 6 3.65 9.74 -48.49
CA SER A 6 3.22 10.81 -47.56
C SER A 6 2.36 10.16 -46.46
N ASN A 7 2.70 10.14 -45.15
CA ASN A 7 2.77 11.21 -44.13
C ASN A 7 1.53 12.13 -44.07
N ASN A 8 0.70 12.01 -43.02
CA ASN A 8 0.75 12.83 -41.79
C ASN A 8 -0.60 12.86 -41.01
N PHE A 9 -0.46 12.83 -39.68
CA PHE A 9 -1.17 13.61 -38.65
C PHE A 9 -2.50 14.30 -39.02
N HIS A 10 -3.54 14.12 -38.20
CA HIS A 10 -4.32 15.24 -37.60
C HIS A 10 -5.16 14.81 -36.38
N ARG A 11 -5.02 15.61 -35.31
CA ARG A 11 -5.98 15.81 -34.22
C ARG A 11 -7.23 16.55 -34.76
N GLY A 12 -8.39 16.38 -34.12
CA GLY A 12 -9.61 17.18 -34.40
C GLY A 12 -10.90 16.54 -33.88
N ILE A 13 -11.24 16.63 -32.58
CA ILE A 13 -12.26 17.52 -31.95
C ILE A 13 -13.71 17.38 -32.50
N PHE A 14 -14.66 17.02 -31.61
CA PHE A 14 -15.86 17.78 -31.19
C PHE A 14 -17.04 16.87 -30.82
N MET A 15 -17.56 17.03 -29.61
CA MET A 15 -19.02 17.01 -29.42
C MET A 15 -19.43 18.11 -28.43
N LYS A 16 -20.06 19.14 -29.00
CA LYS A 16 -20.89 20.13 -28.30
C LYS A 16 -22.12 19.42 -27.74
N ILE A 17 -22.47 19.68 -26.49
CA ILE A 17 -23.88 19.65 -26.06
C ILE A 17 -24.18 20.95 -25.32
N ASN A 18 -25.01 21.77 -25.98
CA ASN A 18 -25.72 22.89 -25.39
C ASN A 18 -26.89 22.35 -24.56
N PHE A 19 -27.05 22.83 -23.33
CA PHE A 19 -28.38 23.14 -22.80
C PHE A 19 -28.31 24.47 -22.07
N GLY A 20 -28.86 25.49 -22.71
CA GLY A 20 -29.23 26.72 -22.03
C GLY A 20 -30.62 26.57 -21.42
N THR A 21 -30.74 26.92 -20.16
CA THR A 21 -31.98 27.48 -19.60
C THR A 21 -31.58 28.68 -18.76
N GLY A 22 -31.92 29.86 -19.28
CA GLY A 22 -31.54 31.13 -18.70
C GLY A 22 -32.23 31.41 -17.36
N ARG A 23 -31.49 32.07 -16.48
CA ARG A 23 -31.95 33.07 -15.50
C ARG A 23 -30.73 33.73 -14.85
N LYS A 24 -30.72 35.06 -14.82
CA LYS A 24 -29.86 35.95 -14.00
C LYS A 24 -30.69 37.20 -13.72
N PRO A 25 -30.39 38.00 -12.68
CA PRO A 25 -30.36 37.68 -11.25
C PRO A 25 -31.30 38.65 -10.47
N SER A 26 -31.63 38.38 -9.20
CA SER A 26 -32.31 39.38 -8.36
C SER A 26 -31.72 39.45 -6.93
N SER A 27 -31.22 40.65 -6.65
CA SER A 27 -31.14 41.38 -5.37
C SER A 27 -30.49 40.76 -4.13
N ASN A 28 -29.46 41.49 -3.67
CA ASN A 28 -29.10 41.71 -2.27
C ASN A 28 -30.33 41.79 -1.34
N THR A 29 -30.41 40.85 -0.40
CA THR A 29 -30.93 41.03 0.97
C THR A 29 -30.60 39.75 1.73
N ASP A 30 -29.52 39.80 2.52
CA ASP A 30 -29.51 39.33 3.91
C ASP A 30 -28.07 39.29 4.44
N GLN A 31 -27.68 40.42 5.02
CA GLN A 31 -26.52 40.54 5.89
C GLN A 31 -26.73 39.70 7.14
N ILE A 32 -25.80 38.79 7.43
CA ILE A 32 -25.70 38.16 8.75
C ILE A 32 -24.72 38.97 9.62
N SER A 33 -25.32 39.88 10.40
CA SER A 33 -25.04 40.27 11.79
C SER A 33 -23.59 40.18 12.34
N GLN A 34 -23.09 41.36 12.76
CA GLN A 34 -21.84 41.58 13.52
C GLN A 34 -21.81 40.94 14.93
N LEU A 35 -22.83 40.19 15.33
CA LEU A 35 -22.95 39.60 16.67
C LEU A 35 -22.16 38.28 16.86
N ARG A 36 -21.53 37.74 15.82
CA ARG A 36 -20.59 36.59 15.92
C ARG A 36 -19.11 36.98 16.09
N ARG A 37 -18.78 38.29 16.09
CA ARG A 37 -17.40 38.80 16.26
C ARG A 37 -17.00 39.11 17.71
N LYS A 38 -17.84 38.84 18.70
CA LYS A 38 -17.62 39.26 20.11
C LYS A 38 -17.62 38.15 21.17
N LEU A 39 -17.56 36.87 20.79
CA LEU A 39 -17.64 35.75 21.75
C LEU A 39 -16.39 34.85 21.85
N LEU A 40 -15.24 35.26 21.31
CA LEU A 40 -13.98 34.51 21.46
C LEU A 40 -12.80 35.44 21.81
N MET A 41 -12.88 36.09 22.98
CA MET A 41 -11.72 36.59 23.71
C MET A 41 -11.92 36.39 25.23
N GLY A 42 -10.93 35.72 25.86
CA GLY A 42 -10.88 35.36 27.28
C GLY A 42 -11.05 33.84 27.45
N CYS A 43 -10.06 33.04 27.87
CA CYS A 43 -9.02 33.30 28.86
C CYS A 43 -7.69 32.56 28.52
N ALA A 44 -6.60 33.22 28.91
CA ALA A 44 -5.24 32.72 28.92
C ALA A 44 -5.03 31.59 29.95
N TRP A 45 -3.94 30.81 29.81
CA TRP A 45 -2.82 30.77 30.78
C TRP A 45 -1.65 29.91 30.23
N LEU A 46 -0.47 30.52 30.16
CA LEU A 46 0.88 29.91 30.05
C LEU A 46 1.64 30.28 31.34
N PRO A 47 2.68 29.53 31.70
CA PRO A 47 4.05 30.09 31.64
C PRO A 47 5.10 29.01 31.25
N ALA A 48 6.33 29.26 30.82
CA ALA A 48 7.13 30.44 30.49
C ALA A 48 8.37 29.94 29.69
N ALA A 49 8.98 30.83 28.89
CA ALA A 49 10.31 30.67 28.30
C ALA A 49 11.37 31.44 29.12
N PRO A 50 12.67 31.33 28.77
CA PRO A 50 13.46 32.55 28.65
C PRO A 50 14.23 32.70 27.33
N LEU A 51 14.25 33.97 26.90
CA LEU A 51 14.96 34.61 25.79
C LEU A 51 16.51 34.44 25.85
N LEU A 52 17.18 34.55 24.69
CA LEU A 52 18.10 35.68 24.41
C LEU A 52 18.63 35.74 22.94
N ALA A 53 18.55 36.97 22.40
CA ALA A 53 19.40 37.61 21.39
C ALA A 53 19.28 37.25 19.89
N MET A 54 18.41 37.99 19.20
CA MET A 54 18.74 38.63 17.91
C MET A 54 18.37 40.11 18.00
N LEU A 55 19.32 41.01 17.71
CA LEU A 55 19.14 42.37 17.15
C LEU A 55 20.56 42.80 16.69
N GLY A 56 20.82 43.40 15.54
CA GLY A 56 20.02 43.94 14.43
C GLY A 56 20.89 43.91 13.16
N GLY A 57 20.57 44.53 12.03
CA GLY A 57 19.58 45.51 11.64
C GLY A 57 20.08 46.09 10.31
N CYS A 58 19.18 46.33 9.35
CA CYS A 58 19.48 46.88 8.03
C CYS A 58 19.91 48.36 8.10
N ASN A 59 20.84 48.79 7.23
CA ASN A 59 20.66 49.94 6.34
C ASN A 59 21.81 50.12 5.35
N GLU A 60 21.44 50.72 4.21
CA GLU A 60 22.17 51.04 2.99
C GLU A 60 23.26 52.12 3.16
N GLY A 61 24.22 52.15 2.22
CA GLY A 61 24.94 53.37 1.83
C GLY A 61 26.47 53.28 1.77
N ASP A 62 27.02 53.57 0.58
CA ASP A 62 28.36 54.08 0.27
C ASP A 62 29.57 53.11 0.18
N THR A 63 30.03 52.89 -1.06
CA THR A 63 31.44 52.69 -1.46
C THR A 63 32.17 54.06 -1.44
N PRO A 64 33.50 54.19 -1.21
CA PRO A 64 34.54 53.42 -1.90
C PRO A 64 35.86 53.14 -1.13
N ASP A 65 36.77 52.48 -1.86
CA ASP A 65 38.23 52.48 -1.76
C ASP A 65 39.00 51.48 -0.85
N ALA A 66 39.74 50.63 -1.58
CA ALA A 66 41.18 50.37 -1.49
C ALA A 66 41.82 50.10 -0.12
N GLY A 67 42.32 48.87 0.03
CA GLY A 67 43.22 48.51 1.13
C GLY A 67 43.80 47.11 1.00
N THR A 68 44.82 46.97 0.17
CA THR A 68 45.78 45.86 0.17
C THR A 68 46.42 45.66 1.54
N SER A 69 46.50 44.41 2.04
CA SER A 69 47.67 43.95 2.81
C SER A 69 47.66 42.42 2.97
N THR A 70 48.47 41.73 2.15
CA THR A 70 49.69 40.98 2.52
C THR A 70 49.48 39.78 3.44
N PHE A 71 49.74 38.56 2.93
CA PHE A 71 50.81 37.70 3.44
C PHE A 71 51.17 36.64 2.39
N ARG A 72 52.46 36.64 2.02
CA ARG A 72 53.12 35.71 1.11
C ARG A 72 53.77 34.57 1.89
N SER A 73 53.84 33.44 1.21
CA SER A 73 54.48 32.15 1.49
C SER A 73 55.94 32.16 1.97
N GLY A 74 56.32 31.18 2.79
CA GLY A 74 57.70 30.70 2.96
C GLY A 74 57.86 29.66 4.07
N PRO A 75 58.74 28.65 3.97
CA PRO A 75 58.45 27.27 4.39
C PRO A 75 59.25 26.76 5.60
N GLU A 76 58.74 25.76 6.31
CA GLU A 76 59.55 24.72 6.97
C GLU A 76 58.70 23.52 7.44
N VAL A 77 59.27 22.32 7.35
CA VAL A 77 58.73 20.97 7.63
C VAL A 77 59.83 20.22 8.41
N PRO A 78 59.61 19.23 9.29
CA PRO A 78 58.58 18.94 10.31
C PRO A 78 59.23 18.70 11.72
N PRO A 79 58.57 18.08 12.72
CA PRO A 79 58.56 16.61 12.76
C PRO A 79 57.20 15.97 13.11
N ALA A 80 57.11 14.72 12.70
CA ALA A 80 56.00 13.80 12.87
C ALA A 80 55.72 13.40 14.33
N ASN A 81 54.53 12.83 14.50
CA ASN A 81 54.00 12.12 15.68
C ASN A 81 53.47 12.98 16.82
N GLN A 82 52.25 13.49 16.62
CA GLN A 82 51.20 13.44 17.64
C GLN A 82 49.86 13.30 16.92
N SER A 83 49.29 12.08 16.97
CA SER A 83 47.89 11.87 16.62
C SER A 83 47.05 12.74 17.55
N LEU A 84 46.41 13.80 17.02
CA LEU A 84 45.30 14.43 17.71
C LEU A 84 44.14 13.41 17.69
N ASN A 85 44.14 12.54 18.70
CA ASN A 85 43.03 11.66 18.99
C ASN A 85 41.95 12.52 19.65
N ILE A 86 41.25 13.30 18.83
CA ILE A 86 39.95 13.84 19.23
C ILE A 86 39.04 12.63 19.22
N GLY A 87 38.86 12.01 20.39
CA GLY A 87 37.81 11.05 20.62
C GLY A 87 36.49 11.76 20.42
N LEU A 88 36.00 11.78 19.17
CA LEU A 88 34.61 12.09 18.90
C LEU A 88 33.81 11.05 19.67
N PRO A 89 32.90 11.44 20.57
CA PRO A 89 31.97 10.48 21.14
C PRO A 89 31.27 9.79 19.97
N PRO A 90 31.00 8.47 20.05
CA PRO A 90 30.22 7.79 19.01
C PRO A 90 28.97 8.62 18.78
N TYR A 91 28.73 8.97 17.51
CA TYR A 91 27.54 9.70 17.08
C TYR A 91 26.34 9.03 17.74
N LYS A 92 25.77 9.68 18.76
CA LYS A 92 24.43 9.35 19.22
C LYS A 92 23.53 9.79 18.07
N THR A 93 22.86 8.82 17.45
CA THR A 93 21.61 9.01 16.71
C THR A 93 20.65 9.82 17.56
N THR A 94 20.77 11.14 17.52
CA THR A 94 19.79 12.06 18.09
C THR A 94 18.67 12.17 17.07
N ASP A 95 17.49 11.79 17.53
CA ASP A 95 16.19 11.75 16.85
C ASP A 95 15.90 10.50 16.03
N ILE A 96 16.25 9.33 16.58
CA ILE A 96 15.23 8.29 16.65
C ILE A 96 14.24 8.81 17.68
N LEU A 97 13.11 9.39 17.23
CA LEU A 97 11.94 9.44 18.09
C LEU A 97 11.82 8.02 18.66
N PRO A 98 11.82 7.84 20.00
CA PRO A 98 11.50 6.54 20.55
C PRO A 98 10.23 6.08 19.83
N PRO A 99 10.13 4.81 19.38
CA PRO A 99 8.84 4.29 18.94
C PRO A 99 7.81 4.77 19.98
N PRO A 100 6.66 5.32 19.55
CA PRO A 100 5.68 5.91 20.46
C PRO A 100 5.61 5.00 21.68
N PRO A 101 5.90 5.56 22.87
CA PRO A 101 6.38 4.81 24.03
C PRO A 101 5.54 3.58 24.11
N ASN A 102 6.15 2.39 23.95
CA ASN A 102 5.50 1.08 23.90
C ASN A 102 4.08 1.30 24.39
N GLN A 103 3.12 1.47 23.47
CA GLN A 103 1.76 1.18 23.84
C GLN A 103 1.92 -0.28 24.20
N LYS A 104 2.17 -0.53 25.51
CA LYS A 104 1.70 -1.70 26.21
C LYS A 104 0.36 -1.89 25.53
N THR A 105 0.27 -2.95 24.75
CA THR A 105 -0.99 -3.46 24.23
C THR A 105 -1.93 -3.38 25.42
N ASP A 106 -2.66 -2.28 25.53
CA ASP A 106 -3.55 -2.08 26.64
C ASP A 106 -4.54 -3.19 26.37
N ALA A 107 -4.50 -4.14 27.28
CA ALA A 107 -5.13 -5.44 27.19
C ALA A 107 -6.65 -5.29 27.30
N GLN A 108 -7.24 -4.37 26.53
CA GLN A 108 -8.58 -4.55 26.04
C GLN A 108 -8.51 -5.64 24.97
N THR A 109 -8.44 -6.87 25.45
CA THR A 109 -8.82 -8.06 24.68
C THR A 109 -10.31 -8.07 24.38
N THR A 110 -11.05 -7.01 24.75
CA THR A 110 -12.51 -6.95 24.71
C THR A 110 -12.97 -5.50 24.50
N VAL A 111 -13.96 -5.29 23.63
CA VAL A 111 -14.65 -4.02 23.40
C VAL A 111 -16.16 -4.26 23.39
N GLU A 112 -16.95 -3.25 23.77
CA GLU A 112 -18.42 -3.30 23.61
C GLU A 112 -18.80 -3.19 22.14
N VAL A 113 -19.78 -4.00 21.71
CA VAL A 113 -20.36 -3.94 20.37
C VAL A 113 -21.40 -2.83 20.35
N THR A 114 -21.12 -1.79 19.57
CA THR A 114 -21.93 -0.57 19.49
C THR A 114 -22.97 -0.62 18.37
N HIS A 115 -22.77 -1.49 17.38
CA HIS A 115 -23.71 -1.72 16.29
C HIS A 115 -23.71 -3.18 15.88
N ILE A 116 -24.90 -3.72 15.62
CA ILE A 116 -25.10 -5.04 15.02
C ILE A 116 -25.82 -4.79 13.70
N PRO A 117 -25.23 -5.15 12.56
CA PRO A 117 -25.91 -5.03 11.27
C PRO A 117 -27.23 -5.79 11.26
N GLU A 118 -28.24 -5.23 10.61
CA GLU A 118 -29.61 -5.78 10.57
C GLU A 118 -29.67 -7.17 9.92
N GLN A 119 -28.74 -7.46 9.01
CA GLN A 119 -28.63 -8.75 8.33
C GLN A 119 -27.24 -9.34 8.60
N PRO A 120 -27.16 -10.60 9.08
CA PRO A 120 -25.89 -11.30 9.15
C PRO A 120 -25.35 -11.60 7.74
N PRO A 121 -24.04 -11.89 7.60
CA PRO A 121 -23.49 -12.41 6.35
C PRO A 121 -24.28 -13.64 5.89
N ALA A 122 -24.33 -13.85 4.59
CA ALA A 122 -24.97 -15.02 4.00
C ALA A 122 -24.46 -16.31 4.70
N PRO A 123 -25.35 -17.23 5.10
CA PRO A 123 -24.94 -18.49 5.69
C PRO A 123 -24.01 -19.23 4.75
N SER A 124 -22.93 -19.78 5.29
CA SER A 124 -22.01 -20.58 4.50
C SER A 124 -21.64 -21.85 5.22
N LYS A 125 -21.30 -22.87 4.43
CA LYS A 125 -20.84 -24.14 4.98
C LYS A 125 -19.51 -23.88 5.70
N PRO A 126 -19.25 -24.56 6.84
CA PRO A 126 -17.95 -24.47 7.50
C PRO A 126 -16.81 -24.65 6.51
N LYS A 127 -15.81 -23.78 6.59
CA LYS A 127 -14.64 -23.81 5.71
C LYS A 127 -13.36 -23.83 6.53
N LYS A 128 -12.39 -24.56 6.03
CA LYS A 128 -11.01 -24.53 6.48
C LYS A 128 -10.22 -23.63 5.53
N VAL A 129 -9.76 -22.48 6.02
CA VAL A 129 -9.07 -21.45 5.23
C VAL A 129 -7.58 -21.44 5.56
N GLY A 130 -6.73 -21.50 4.53
CA GLY A 130 -5.29 -21.35 4.66
C GLY A 130 -4.87 -19.88 4.52
N ILE A 131 -4.10 -19.34 5.46
CA ILE A 131 -3.49 -18.00 5.31
C ILE A 131 -1.99 -18.18 5.16
N TYR A 132 -1.44 -17.81 4.02
CA TYR A 132 -0.02 -17.79 3.73
C TYR A 132 0.42 -16.34 3.72
N SER A 133 1.33 -15.94 4.61
CA SER A 133 1.76 -14.55 4.72
C SER A 133 3.25 -14.42 4.55
N LEU A 134 3.66 -13.69 3.51
CA LEU A 134 5.05 -13.33 3.29
C LEU A 134 5.47 -12.26 4.32
N GLN A 135 6.37 -12.65 5.21
CA GLN A 135 7.09 -11.79 6.12
C GLN A 135 8.29 -11.21 5.36
N TYR A 136 8.17 -9.95 4.96
CA TYR A 136 9.21 -9.26 4.20
C TYR A 136 9.27 -7.81 4.65
N ASN A 137 10.46 -7.30 4.94
CA ASN A 137 10.66 -5.89 5.22
C ASN A 137 10.56 -5.11 3.91
N SER A 138 9.36 -4.63 3.56
CA SER A 138 9.12 -3.81 2.37
C SER A 138 9.50 -2.34 2.60
N PHE A 139 9.65 -1.92 3.86
CA PHE A 139 10.01 -0.54 4.18
C PHE A 139 11.48 -0.24 3.92
N THR A 140 12.38 -1.18 4.22
CA THR A 140 13.80 -1.04 3.84
C THR A 140 13.99 -1.41 2.38
N GLN A 141 14.09 -0.40 1.52
CA GLN A 141 14.31 -0.57 0.09
C GLN A 141 15.70 -1.16 -0.19
N VAL A 142 15.77 -2.13 -1.12
CA VAL A 142 16.99 -2.92 -1.40
C VAL A 142 17.56 -2.73 -2.80
N SER A 143 16.80 -2.10 -3.68
CA SER A 143 17.21 -1.79 -5.05
C SER A 143 17.36 -0.27 -5.19
N THR A 144 18.42 0.16 -5.86
CA THR A 144 18.60 1.55 -6.34
C THR A 144 19.05 1.54 -7.80
N ARG A 145 19.11 2.70 -8.46
CA ARG A 145 19.64 2.80 -9.83
C ARG A 145 21.11 2.39 -9.91
N LYS A 146 21.46 1.56 -10.88
CA LYS A 146 22.83 1.14 -11.18
C LYS A 146 23.57 2.22 -11.95
N THR A 147 24.85 2.39 -11.63
CA THR A 147 25.77 3.17 -12.46
C THR A 147 26.05 2.42 -13.77
N VAL A 148 25.99 3.14 -14.89
CA VAL A 148 26.24 2.60 -16.24
C VAL A 148 27.29 3.44 -16.97
N LYS A 149 27.74 2.98 -18.13
CA LYS A 149 28.68 3.72 -18.96
C LYS A 149 28.02 4.98 -19.53
N ALA A 150 28.77 6.07 -19.64
CA ALA A 150 28.32 7.27 -20.34
C ALA A 150 27.89 6.92 -21.77
N GLY A 151 26.77 7.51 -22.23
CA GLY A 151 26.19 7.22 -23.54
C GLY A 151 25.28 5.99 -23.59
N THR A 152 25.03 5.31 -22.46
CA THR A 152 23.98 4.28 -22.38
C THR A 152 22.62 4.90 -22.72
N HIS A 153 21.80 4.22 -23.52
CA HIS A 153 20.51 4.73 -23.98
C HIS A 153 19.62 5.15 -22.80
N ARG A 154 19.03 6.36 -22.87
CA ARG A 154 18.15 6.95 -21.83
C ARG A 154 18.75 7.04 -20.42
N SER A 155 20.07 6.86 -20.29
CA SER A 155 20.76 7.06 -19.01
C SER A 155 20.75 8.53 -18.60
N ILE A 156 20.79 8.77 -17.29
CA ILE A 156 20.88 10.12 -16.73
C ILE A 156 22.28 10.35 -16.17
N SER A 157 22.90 11.48 -16.47
CA SER A 157 24.24 11.83 -15.98
C SER A 157 24.17 13.04 -15.07
N VAL A 158 24.80 12.92 -13.91
CA VAL A 158 24.56 13.79 -12.78
C VAL A 158 25.87 14.09 -12.07
N ILE A 159 26.00 15.31 -11.57
CA ILE A 159 27.21 15.76 -10.89
C ILE A 159 27.05 15.43 -9.41
N ALA A 160 27.87 14.52 -8.91
CA ALA A 160 27.88 14.13 -7.51
C ALA A 160 29.24 14.45 -6.88
N PRO A 161 29.29 14.90 -5.61
CA PRO A 161 30.55 15.00 -4.88
C PRO A 161 31.16 13.60 -4.71
N ASP A 162 32.46 13.50 -4.93
CA ASP A 162 33.25 12.33 -4.59
C ASP A 162 33.69 12.39 -3.12
N GLN A 163 34.37 11.33 -2.68
CA GLN A 163 34.84 11.19 -1.29
C GLN A 163 35.85 12.27 -0.87
N ASN A 164 36.42 13.02 -1.83
CA ASN A 164 37.40 14.07 -1.61
C ASN A 164 36.79 15.48 -1.74
N GLY A 165 35.47 15.59 -1.92
CA GLY A 165 34.79 16.87 -2.13
C GLY A 165 34.94 17.45 -3.54
N THR A 166 35.57 16.72 -4.46
CA THR A 166 35.59 17.05 -5.90
C THR A 166 34.31 16.55 -6.57
N THR A 167 33.84 17.23 -7.61
CA THR A 167 32.62 16.80 -8.32
C THR A 167 32.96 15.83 -9.46
N LYS A 168 32.20 14.73 -9.55
CA LYS A 168 32.32 13.72 -10.61
C LYS A 168 31.00 13.55 -11.33
N LEU A 169 31.06 13.44 -12.66
CA LEU A 169 29.93 13.01 -13.48
C LEU A 169 29.72 11.50 -13.29
N ILE A 170 28.57 11.12 -12.76
CA ILE A 170 28.14 9.73 -12.62
C ILE A 170 26.95 9.52 -13.56
N THR A 171 26.94 8.43 -14.32
CA THR A 171 25.83 8.09 -15.20
C THR A 171 25.05 6.91 -14.62
N TYR A 172 23.73 7.04 -14.46
CA TYR A 172 22.82 6.02 -13.95
C TYR A 172 21.95 5.47 -15.09
N GLU A 173 21.58 4.19 -15.00
CA GLU A 173 20.63 3.56 -15.94
C GLU A 173 19.31 4.32 -16.02
N SER A 174 18.49 4.10 -17.05
CA SER A 174 17.20 4.79 -17.18
C SER A 174 16.23 4.44 -16.04
N ILE A 175 15.24 5.31 -15.77
CA ILE A 175 14.23 5.00 -14.76
C ILE A 175 13.44 3.74 -15.16
N GLU A 176 13.11 3.57 -16.44
CA GLU A 176 12.38 2.42 -16.96
C GLU A 176 13.13 1.10 -16.72
N ASP A 177 14.44 1.05 -17.00
CA ASP A 177 15.28 -0.13 -16.78
C ASP A 177 15.35 -0.49 -15.30
N TYR A 178 15.50 0.52 -14.44
CA TYR A 178 15.52 0.34 -13.01
C TYR A 178 14.20 -0.23 -12.49
N LEU A 179 13.07 0.39 -12.84
CA LEU A 179 11.74 -0.05 -12.39
C LEU A 179 11.47 -1.48 -12.85
N LYS A 180 11.78 -1.80 -14.11
CA LYS A 180 11.64 -3.16 -14.65
C LYS A 180 12.42 -4.17 -13.80
N ARG A 181 13.72 -3.92 -13.59
CA ARG A 181 14.58 -4.81 -12.79
C ARG A 181 14.06 -4.96 -11.35
N ALA A 182 13.68 -3.86 -10.72
CA ALA A 182 13.21 -3.84 -9.34
C ALA A 182 11.88 -4.61 -9.17
N LEU A 183 10.95 -4.48 -10.11
CA LEU A 183 9.67 -5.20 -10.12
C LEU A 183 9.84 -6.67 -10.51
N ASP A 184 10.75 -6.99 -11.43
CA ASP A 184 11.08 -8.37 -11.81
C ASP A 184 11.62 -9.17 -10.62
N ASN A 185 12.56 -8.58 -9.84
CA ASN A 185 13.07 -9.24 -8.63
C ASN A 185 11.96 -9.54 -7.63
N ARG A 186 11.02 -8.61 -7.44
CA ARG A 186 9.87 -8.76 -6.53
C ARG A 186 8.92 -9.85 -7.01
N LEU A 187 8.60 -9.88 -8.31
CA LEU A 187 7.81 -10.97 -8.90
C LEU A 187 8.48 -12.34 -8.64
N ALA A 188 9.78 -12.44 -8.92
CA ALA A 188 10.52 -13.67 -8.70
C ALA A 188 10.52 -14.07 -7.22
N LEU A 189 10.73 -13.11 -6.31
CA LEU A 189 10.72 -13.37 -4.87
C LEU A 189 9.37 -13.92 -4.38
N VAL A 190 8.24 -13.32 -4.77
CA VAL A 190 6.92 -13.82 -4.37
C VAL A 190 6.64 -15.19 -4.98
N TYR A 191 7.03 -15.41 -6.23
CA TYR A 191 6.92 -16.75 -6.85
C TYR A 191 7.66 -17.81 -6.05
N ARG A 192 8.93 -17.54 -5.69
CA ARG A 192 9.72 -18.48 -4.88
C ARG A 192 9.12 -18.68 -3.50
N ALA A 193 8.57 -17.63 -2.88
CA ALA A 193 7.89 -17.73 -1.60
C ALA A 193 6.66 -18.64 -1.67
N MET A 194 5.83 -18.49 -2.71
CA MET A 194 4.67 -19.34 -2.94
C MET A 194 5.06 -20.79 -3.18
N VAL A 195 6.02 -21.06 -4.08
CA VAL A 195 6.48 -22.44 -4.35
C VAL A 195 7.01 -23.11 -3.09
N THR A 196 7.93 -22.45 -2.38
CA THR A 196 8.54 -23.02 -1.16
C THR A 196 7.50 -23.30 -0.08
N ALA A 197 6.52 -22.40 0.08
CA ALA A 197 5.46 -22.60 1.06
C ALA A 197 4.49 -23.72 0.66
N PHE A 198 4.13 -23.80 -0.62
CA PHE A 198 3.19 -24.79 -1.16
C PHE A 198 3.76 -26.20 -1.22
N GLU A 199 5.09 -26.33 -1.34
CA GLU A 199 5.77 -27.62 -1.20
C GLU A 199 5.70 -28.16 0.23
N LYS A 200 5.73 -27.26 1.22
CA LYS A 200 5.66 -27.65 2.63
C LYS A 200 4.23 -27.92 3.10
N HIS A 201 3.30 -27.05 2.74
CA HIS A 201 1.87 -27.20 3.02
C HIS A 201 1.09 -26.84 1.77
N SER A 202 0.39 -27.82 1.20
CA SER A 202 -0.30 -27.64 -0.07
C SER A 202 -1.56 -26.79 0.14
N PRO A 203 -1.88 -25.83 -0.75
CA PRO A 203 -3.13 -25.08 -0.63
C PRO A 203 -4.38 -25.96 -0.79
N LYS A 204 -4.24 -27.21 -1.27
CA LYS A 204 -5.30 -28.25 -1.29
C LYS A 204 -5.68 -28.80 0.08
N GLU A 205 -4.90 -28.51 1.12
CA GLU A 205 -5.24 -28.89 2.50
C GLU A 205 -6.37 -28.04 3.10
N PHE A 206 -6.82 -27.04 2.34
CA PHE A 206 -7.80 -26.02 2.69
C PHE A 206 -8.86 -25.94 1.59
N ASP A 207 -10.07 -25.47 1.95
CA ASP A 207 -11.12 -25.19 0.97
C ASP A 207 -10.76 -24.01 0.06
N VAL A 208 -10.03 -23.05 0.64
CA VAL A 208 -9.42 -21.92 -0.05
C VAL A 208 -8.21 -21.42 0.73
N SER A 209 -7.22 -20.89 0.02
CA SER A 209 -6.04 -20.26 0.60
C SER A 209 -5.90 -18.81 0.17
N PHE A 210 -5.52 -17.93 1.09
CA PHE A 210 -5.09 -16.57 0.80
C PHE A 210 -3.57 -16.49 0.89
N PHE A 211 -2.92 -15.92 -0.12
CA PHE A 211 -1.52 -15.55 -0.07
C PHE A 211 -1.39 -14.03 0.04
N THR A 212 -0.82 -13.56 1.15
CA THR A 212 -0.70 -12.14 1.48
C THR A 212 0.75 -11.68 1.46
N VAL A 213 0.95 -10.44 1.03
CA VAL A 213 2.24 -9.75 0.97
C VAL A 213 2.05 -8.36 1.58
N PRO A 214 3.06 -7.81 2.27
CA PRO A 214 2.91 -6.55 3.00
C PRO A 214 2.71 -5.32 2.12
N GLU A 215 2.28 -4.21 2.72
CA GLU A 215 2.16 -2.92 2.05
C GLU A 215 3.52 -2.46 1.49
N PHE A 216 3.49 -1.67 0.41
CA PHE A 216 4.67 -1.14 -0.30
C PHE A 216 5.58 -2.18 -0.90
N PHE A 217 5.19 -3.45 -0.92
CA PHE A 217 6.03 -4.49 -1.50
C PHE A 217 6.42 -4.16 -2.94
N TRP A 218 5.51 -3.62 -3.73
CA TRP A 218 5.79 -3.22 -5.11
C TRP A 218 6.49 -1.88 -5.23
N ASN A 219 6.58 -1.06 -4.18
CA ASN A 219 7.17 0.28 -4.27
C ASN A 219 8.68 0.20 -4.51
N VAL A 220 9.18 1.10 -5.36
CA VAL A 220 10.59 1.44 -5.44
C VAL A 220 10.86 2.68 -4.59
N PRO A 221 12.09 2.89 -4.12
CA PRO A 221 12.46 4.14 -3.47
C PRO A 221 12.22 5.34 -4.39
N PHE A 222 11.32 6.23 -3.95
CA PHE A 222 11.00 7.45 -4.67
C PHE A 222 12.17 8.43 -4.78
N GLY A 223 13.21 8.24 -3.95
CA GLY A 223 14.48 8.97 -4.06
C GLY A 223 15.26 8.71 -5.35
N ASP A 224 14.91 7.67 -6.12
CA ASP A 224 15.54 7.37 -7.41
C ASP A 224 14.91 8.08 -8.61
N PHE A 225 13.83 8.85 -8.42
CA PHE A 225 13.30 9.77 -9.43
C PHE A 225 14.03 11.11 -9.36
N TRP A 226 14.58 11.56 -10.48
CA TRP A 226 15.41 12.78 -10.53
C TRP A 226 14.64 13.96 -11.09
N THR A 227 13.71 13.69 -12.01
CA THR A 227 12.92 14.73 -12.67
C THR A 227 11.44 14.41 -12.60
N GLU A 228 10.63 15.46 -12.72
CA GLU A 228 9.18 15.32 -12.81
C GLU A 228 8.77 14.51 -14.06
N ALA A 229 9.53 14.59 -15.15
CA ALA A 229 9.30 13.80 -16.36
C ALA A 229 9.51 12.29 -16.14
N GLU A 230 10.52 11.89 -15.36
CA GLU A 230 10.72 10.49 -14.97
C GLU A 230 9.55 9.99 -14.11
N LEU A 231 9.07 10.82 -13.17
CA LEU A 231 7.91 10.48 -12.34
C LEU A 231 6.66 10.24 -13.21
N GLN A 232 6.33 11.19 -14.09
CA GLN A 232 5.16 11.09 -14.98
C GLN A 232 5.23 9.90 -15.93
N ALA A 233 6.41 9.60 -16.49
CA ALA A 233 6.58 8.45 -17.37
C ALA A 233 6.48 7.10 -16.63
N SER A 234 6.77 7.10 -15.32
CA SER A 234 6.80 5.87 -14.52
C SER A 234 5.45 5.38 -14.05
N THR A 235 4.47 6.26 -13.85
CA THR A 235 3.20 5.93 -13.19
C THR A 235 2.44 4.81 -13.90
N ASP A 236 2.11 4.99 -15.18
CA ASP A 236 1.39 3.96 -15.95
C ASP A 236 2.21 2.66 -16.05
N LEU A 237 3.52 2.79 -16.26
CA LEU A 237 4.43 1.65 -16.34
C LEU A 237 4.41 0.83 -15.04
N TYR A 238 4.35 1.51 -13.89
CA TYR A 238 4.31 0.89 -12.57
C TYR A 238 3.01 0.11 -12.35
N LEU A 239 1.88 0.77 -12.56
CA LEU A 239 0.56 0.19 -12.33
C LEU A 239 0.29 -0.97 -13.29
N GLU A 240 0.63 -0.82 -14.57
CA GLU A 240 0.49 -1.87 -15.57
C GLU A 240 1.40 -3.07 -15.26
N THR A 241 2.66 -2.81 -14.92
CA THR A 241 3.63 -3.90 -14.66
C THR A 241 3.25 -4.67 -13.40
N VAL A 242 2.84 -4.00 -12.33
CA VAL A 242 2.40 -4.68 -11.09
C VAL A 242 1.15 -5.51 -11.36
N THR A 243 0.17 -4.97 -12.09
CA THR A 243 -1.03 -5.71 -12.49
C THR A 243 -0.69 -6.94 -13.31
N ARG A 244 0.19 -6.80 -14.31
CA ARG A 244 0.69 -7.92 -15.13
C ARG A 244 1.43 -8.95 -14.29
N ASN A 245 2.26 -8.51 -13.34
CA ASN A 245 3.04 -9.39 -12.48
C ASN A 245 2.13 -10.20 -11.54
N ALA A 246 1.15 -9.58 -10.90
CA ALA A 246 0.16 -10.27 -10.05
C ALA A 246 -0.62 -11.33 -10.85
N ARG A 247 -1.08 -10.98 -12.06
CA ARG A 247 -1.76 -11.91 -12.97
C ARG A 247 -0.86 -13.04 -13.45
N THR A 248 0.39 -12.73 -13.79
CA THR A 248 1.39 -13.74 -14.19
C THR A 248 1.64 -14.71 -13.05
N LEU A 249 1.81 -14.19 -11.83
CA LEU A 249 2.06 -14.98 -10.64
C LEU A 249 0.94 -15.98 -10.37
N ILE A 250 -0.31 -15.53 -10.29
CA ILE A 250 -1.43 -16.44 -10.00
C ILE A 250 -1.66 -17.48 -11.10
N SER A 251 -1.34 -17.14 -12.35
CA SER A 251 -1.46 -18.08 -13.48
C SER A 251 -0.51 -19.28 -13.39
N LYS A 252 0.56 -19.19 -12.58
CA LYS A 252 1.49 -20.31 -12.36
C LYS A 252 0.93 -21.37 -11.42
N PHE A 253 -0.18 -21.09 -10.74
CA PHE A 253 -0.76 -21.98 -9.74
C PHE A 253 -2.18 -22.36 -10.14
N PRO A 254 -2.39 -23.21 -11.16
CA PRO A 254 -3.72 -23.58 -11.60
C PRO A 254 -4.49 -24.33 -10.50
N ALA A 255 -5.78 -24.03 -10.36
CA ALA A 255 -6.62 -24.57 -9.27
C ALA A 255 -6.67 -26.10 -9.23
N SER A 256 -6.60 -26.77 -10.39
CA SER A 256 -6.58 -28.23 -10.46
C SER A 256 -5.34 -28.86 -9.79
N GLN A 257 -4.22 -28.15 -9.76
CA GLN A 257 -2.97 -28.63 -9.18
C GLN A 257 -2.77 -28.12 -7.75
N TYR A 258 -3.13 -26.88 -7.47
CA TYR A 258 -2.83 -26.22 -6.20
C TYR A 258 -4.02 -25.99 -5.28
N GLY A 259 -5.27 -26.22 -5.73
CA GLY A 259 -6.46 -25.80 -4.99
C GLY A 259 -6.79 -24.33 -5.21
N HIS A 260 -7.80 -23.80 -4.51
CA HIS A 260 -8.22 -22.41 -4.68
C HIS A 260 -7.31 -21.44 -3.93
N ILE A 261 -6.83 -20.42 -4.64
CA ILE A 261 -5.92 -19.40 -4.13
C ILE A 261 -6.45 -18.02 -4.48
N VAL A 262 -6.52 -17.15 -3.48
CA VAL A 262 -6.66 -15.70 -3.62
C VAL A 262 -5.32 -15.06 -3.26
N LEU A 263 -4.86 -14.13 -4.09
CA LEU A 263 -3.59 -13.43 -3.92
C LEU A 263 -3.85 -11.96 -3.60
N LEU A 264 -3.31 -11.50 -2.46
CA LEU A 264 -3.30 -10.13 -1.97
C LEU A 264 -1.83 -9.63 -1.93
N PRO A 265 -1.26 -9.22 -3.07
CA PRO A 265 0.19 -9.15 -3.25
C PRO A 265 0.82 -7.85 -2.73
N GLY A 266 0.25 -7.21 -1.71
CA GLY A 266 0.72 -5.90 -1.25
C GLY A 266 0.29 -4.78 -2.19
N THR A 267 0.82 -3.58 -1.98
CA THR A 267 0.38 -2.38 -2.69
C THR A 267 1.46 -1.76 -3.57
N VAL A 268 1.01 -1.01 -4.56
CA VAL A 268 1.82 -0.17 -5.44
C VAL A 268 1.37 1.28 -5.29
N ALA A 269 2.31 2.17 -4.98
CA ALA A 269 2.10 3.62 -4.93
C ALA A 269 2.69 4.29 -6.17
N ALA A 270 1.93 5.18 -6.79
CA ALA A 270 2.30 5.99 -7.94
C ALA A 270 1.62 7.38 -7.87
N LEU A 271 2.15 8.35 -8.61
CA LEU A 271 1.65 9.72 -8.60
C LEU A 271 1.13 10.10 -9.99
N GLU A 272 -0.16 10.43 -10.06
CA GLU A 272 -0.81 10.84 -11.30
C GLU A 272 -1.04 12.37 -11.29
N PRO A 273 -0.73 13.09 -12.38
CA PRO A 273 -1.08 14.50 -12.47
C PRO A 273 -2.59 14.73 -12.24
N SER A 274 -2.91 15.56 -11.25
CA SER A 274 -4.27 15.98 -10.96
C SER A 274 -4.62 17.18 -11.84
N PHE A 275 -5.51 16.97 -12.81
CA PHE A 275 -5.95 18.03 -13.74
C PHE A 275 -7.07 18.90 -13.18
N ASN A 276 -7.67 18.50 -12.05
CA ASN A 276 -8.87 19.13 -11.48
C ASN A 276 -8.57 20.03 -10.27
N VAL A 277 -7.34 20.02 -9.77
CA VAL A 277 -6.95 20.82 -8.59
C VAL A 277 -6.08 21.99 -9.04
N LEU A 278 -6.56 23.19 -8.78
CA LEU A 278 -5.76 24.42 -8.94
C LEU A 278 -4.96 24.65 -7.66
N LYS A 279 -3.77 25.21 -7.80
CA LYS A 279 -3.00 25.59 -6.62
C LYS A 279 -3.73 26.69 -5.85
N PRO A 280 -3.70 26.64 -4.50
CA PRO A 280 -4.30 27.66 -3.64
C PRO A 280 -3.75 29.07 -3.89
N ASP A 281 -2.50 29.17 -4.33
CA ASP A 281 -1.79 30.43 -4.61
C ASP A 281 -1.89 30.89 -6.07
N GLY A 282 -2.60 30.14 -6.92
CA GLY A 282 -2.75 30.44 -8.35
C GLY A 282 -1.46 30.27 -9.18
N THR A 283 -0.39 29.71 -8.62
CA THR A 283 0.89 29.53 -9.33
C THR A 283 0.89 28.32 -10.27
N THR A 284 1.77 28.32 -11.26
CA THR A 284 1.94 27.22 -12.22
C THR A 284 2.70 26.05 -11.60
N GLY A 285 2.22 24.83 -11.79
CA GLY A 285 2.90 23.58 -11.39
C GLY A 285 1.92 22.46 -11.06
N THR A 286 2.36 21.21 -11.27
CA THR A 286 1.51 20.02 -11.15
C THR A 286 1.19 19.71 -9.70
N ILE A 287 -0.08 19.45 -9.40
CA ILE A 287 -0.52 18.76 -8.19
C ILE A 287 -0.72 17.30 -8.57
N TYR A 288 -0.33 16.37 -7.71
CA TYR A 288 -0.45 14.95 -7.94
C TYR A 288 -1.58 14.35 -7.11
N ASN A 289 -2.46 13.61 -7.75
CA ASN A 289 -3.33 12.65 -7.09
C ASN A 289 -2.50 11.40 -6.79
N ALA A 290 -2.63 10.89 -5.57
CA ALA A 290 -1.91 9.71 -5.14
C ALA A 290 -2.71 8.45 -5.48
N ALA A 291 -2.09 7.55 -6.24
CA ALA A 291 -2.63 6.25 -6.59
C ALA A 291 -1.86 5.18 -5.81
N ASN A 292 -2.42 4.70 -4.70
CA ASN A 292 -1.87 3.58 -3.95
C ASN A 292 -2.91 2.46 -3.93
N HIS A 293 -2.64 1.29 -4.51
CA HIS A 293 -3.64 0.22 -4.54
C HIS A 293 -3.05 -1.18 -4.48
N LEU A 294 -3.90 -2.11 -4.05
CA LEU A 294 -3.67 -3.55 -4.12
C LEU A 294 -4.35 -4.12 -5.38
N VAL A 295 -3.66 -5.02 -6.08
CA VAL A 295 -4.23 -5.80 -7.18
C VAL A 295 -4.57 -7.20 -6.69
N CYS A 296 -5.85 -7.44 -6.36
CA CYS A 296 -6.34 -8.74 -5.94
C CYS A 296 -6.52 -9.63 -7.17
N THR A 297 -5.93 -10.83 -7.13
CA THR A 297 -6.06 -11.82 -8.21
C THR A 297 -6.36 -13.19 -7.61
N HIS A 298 -6.85 -14.12 -8.43
CA HIS A 298 -7.15 -15.46 -7.95
C HIS A 298 -7.09 -16.51 -9.07
N ASN A 299 -6.97 -17.78 -8.70
CA ASN A 299 -6.97 -18.90 -9.67
C ASN A 299 -8.34 -19.59 -9.79
N LEU A 300 -9.39 -19.05 -9.17
CA LEU A 300 -10.74 -19.62 -9.22
C LEU A 300 -11.32 -19.58 -10.66
N PRO A 301 -12.23 -20.51 -11.00
CA PRO A 301 -12.89 -20.51 -12.30
C PRO A 301 -13.69 -19.22 -12.54
N VAL A 302 -13.32 -18.48 -13.58
CA VAL A 302 -14.01 -17.25 -14.02
C VAL A 302 -15.25 -17.51 -14.87
N ASN A 303 -15.37 -18.73 -15.41
CA ASN A 303 -16.47 -19.17 -16.28
C ASN A 303 -17.55 -19.98 -15.54
N ASP A 304 -17.59 -19.88 -14.22
CA ASP A 304 -18.62 -20.49 -13.40
C ASP A 304 -19.94 -19.74 -13.61
N LYS A 305 -20.89 -20.40 -14.28
CA LYS A 305 -22.19 -19.80 -14.65
C LYS A 305 -23.04 -19.44 -13.43
N ASN A 306 -22.86 -20.16 -12.33
CA ASN A 306 -23.64 -19.96 -11.11
C ASN A 306 -23.02 -18.90 -10.21
N TYR A 307 -21.74 -18.60 -10.43
CA TYR A 307 -20.98 -17.69 -9.59
C TYR A 307 -19.92 -16.97 -10.43
N PRO A 308 -20.32 -15.98 -11.24
CA PRO A 308 -19.41 -15.23 -12.09
C PRO A 308 -18.44 -14.41 -11.24
N ARG A 309 -17.16 -14.45 -11.58
CA ARG A 309 -16.08 -13.78 -10.84
C ARG A 309 -15.25 -12.91 -11.79
N PRO A 310 -14.74 -11.76 -11.34
CA PRO A 310 -13.76 -11.01 -12.12
C PRO A 310 -12.48 -11.84 -12.27
N ALA A 311 -11.63 -11.50 -13.22
CA ALA A 311 -10.29 -12.11 -13.31
C ALA A 311 -9.31 -11.44 -12.32
N TYR A 312 -9.51 -10.16 -12.03
CA TYR A 312 -8.77 -9.41 -11.02
C TYR A 312 -9.53 -8.16 -10.59
N MET A 313 -9.14 -7.61 -9.45
CA MET A 313 -9.75 -6.43 -8.85
C MET A 313 -8.67 -5.48 -8.33
N ILE A 314 -8.98 -4.20 -8.34
CA ILE A 314 -8.16 -3.13 -7.77
C ILE A 314 -8.86 -2.62 -6.52
N TRP A 315 -8.13 -2.61 -5.41
CA TRP A 315 -8.56 -2.02 -4.14
C TRP A 315 -7.65 -0.85 -3.78
N PRO A 316 -8.09 0.41 -3.97
CA PRO A 316 -7.26 1.58 -3.70
C PRO A 316 -7.27 1.95 -2.23
N LYS A 317 -6.14 2.46 -1.74
CA LYS A 317 -6.03 3.22 -0.49
C LYS A 317 -6.66 4.59 -0.69
N ARG A 318 -7.43 5.06 0.30
CA ARG A 318 -8.10 6.37 0.23
C ARG A 318 -7.28 7.46 0.86
N VAL A 319 -6.68 7.16 2.00
CA VAL A 319 -5.94 8.11 2.81
C VAL A 319 -4.46 7.90 2.60
N VAL A 320 -3.80 8.90 2.04
CA VAL A 320 -2.42 8.76 1.58
C VAL A 320 -1.45 9.26 2.64
N SER A 321 -0.65 8.34 3.17
CA SER A 321 0.47 8.72 4.04
C SER A 321 1.62 9.26 3.19
N SER A 322 2.32 10.26 3.72
CA SER A 322 3.51 10.81 3.04
C SER A 322 4.60 9.77 2.85
N ILE A 323 4.70 8.81 3.77
CA ILE A 323 5.71 7.75 3.77
C ILE A 323 5.60 6.83 2.55
N ASP A 324 4.41 6.76 1.93
CA ASP A 324 4.15 5.96 0.74
C ASP A 324 4.99 6.45 -0.46
N TYR A 325 5.40 7.72 -0.45
CA TYR A 325 5.97 8.44 -1.60
C TYR A 325 7.34 9.06 -1.33
N ILE A 326 7.93 8.87 -0.15
CA ILE A 326 9.24 9.46 0.18
C ILE A 326 10.25 8.39 0.58
N ASP A 327 11.52 8.72 0.41
CA ASP A 327 12.63 7.93 0.93
C ASP A 327 13.17 8.60 2.20
N GLU A 328 12.52 8.35 3.33
CA GLU A 328 12.90 8.95 4.62
C GLU A 328 14.35 8.63 5.00
N ALA A 329 14.83 7.43 4.65
CA ALA A 329 16.19 6.99 4.91
C ALA A 329 17.24 7.85 4.18
N ASN A 330 16.85 8.48 3.07
CA ASN A 330 17.70 9.37 2.27
C ASN A 330 17.29 10.85 2.37
N GLY A 331 16.64 11.23 3.48
CA GLY A 331 16.29 12.61 3.81
C GLY A 331 15.03 13.14 3.12
N GLY A 332 14.25 12.26 2.48
CA GLY A 332 12.91 12.59 2.01
C GLY A 332 12.03 13.02 3.19
N SER A 333 11.19 14.03 2.96
CA SER A 333 10.29 14.55 3.99
C SER A 333 9.09 15.24 3.36
N CYS A 334 8.01 15.39 4.12
CA CYS A 334 6.82 16.12 3.67
C CYS A 334 6.35 17.13 4.72
N LYS A 335 5.95 18.32 4.26
CA LYS A 335 5.09 19.22 5.02
C LYS A 335 3.66 18.68 4.93
N ARG A 336 3.10 18.29 6.09
CA ARG A 336 1.87 17.49 6.19
C ARG A 336 0.59 18.23 5.77
N SER A 337 0.56 19.55 5.85
CA SER A 337 -0.51 20.39 5.29
C SER A 337 0.07 21.75 4.95
N ILE A 338 0.10 22.08 3.67
CA ILE A 338 0.48 23.42 3.19
C ILE A 338 -0.75 24.25 2.76
N ALA A 339 -1.88 23.60 2.53
CA ALA A 339 -3.16 24.22 2.25
C ALA A 339 -4.31 23.20 2.41
N ASP A 340 -5.48 23.69 2.78
CA ASP A 340 -6.72 22.93 2.70
C ASP A 340 -7.22 22.91 1.24
N LEU A 341 -7.74 21.77 0.81
CA LEU A 341 -8.36 21.60 -0.49
C LEU A 341 -9.88 21.43 -0.34
N ASP A 342 -10.60 21.62 -1.43
CA ASP A 342 -12.01 21.23 -1.47
C ASP A 342 -12.15 19.72 -1.16
N LYS A 343 -13.31 19.37 -0.61
CA LYS A 343 -13.63 17.97 -0.32
C LYS A 343 -13.47 17.12 -1.58
N ASN A 344 -12.79 15.99 -1.45
CA ASN A 344 -12.70 15.03 -2.54
C ASN A 344 -14.13 14.50 -2.85
N PRO A 345 -14.63 14.62 -4.09
CA PRO A 345 -16.00 14.23 -4.42
C PRO A 345 -16.24 12.71 -4.32
N ILE A 346 -15.18 11.91 -4.48
CA ILE A 346 -15.22 10.44 -4.34
C ILE A 346 -15.19 10.03 -2.87
N ASN A 347 -14.44 10.77 -2.04
CA ASN A 347 -14.19 10.46 -0.64
C ASN A 347 -14.49 11.66 0.28
N PRO A 348 -15.75 12.14 0.37
CA PRO A 348 -16.10 13.40 1.02
C PRO A 348 -16.07 13.35 2.56
N GLY A 349 -15.93 12.15 3.14
CA GLY A 349 -15.81 11.89 4.57
C GLY A 349 -14.42 12.20 5.15
N VAL A 350 -13.40 12.33 4.29
CA VAL A 350 -12.01 12.61 4.72
C VAL A 350 -11.64 14.04 4.38
N ASN A 351 -10.99 14.74 5.32
CA ASN A 351 -10.49 16.09 5.09
C ASN A 351 -9.36 16.06 4.06
N ASN A 352 -9.50 16.80 2.95
CA ASN A 352 -8.48 16.84 1.91
C ASN A 352 -7.53 18.02 2.13
N VAL A 353 -6.23 17.75 2.10
CA VAL A 353 -5.17 18.74 2.26
C VAL A 353 -4.09 18.51 1.22
N LEU A 354 -3.37 19.58 0.89
CA LEU A 354 -2.20 19.52 0.02
C LEU A 354 -0.95 19.31 0.85
N LYS A 355 -0.15 18.30 0.48
CA LYS A 355 1.17 18.01 1.06
C LYS A 355 2.25 18.47 0.10
N GLU A 356 3.37 18.96 0.63
CA GLU A 356 4.58 19.26 -0.16
C GLU A 356 5.69 18.30 0.27
N CYS A 357 6.17 17.49 -0.66
CA CYS A 357 7.05 16.35 -0.40
C CYS A 357 8.34 16.47 -1.20
N ILE A 358 9.48 16.34 -0.52
CA ILE A 358 10.80 16.22 -1.12
C ILE A 358 11.01 14.74 -1.46
N LEU A 359 10.89 14.39 -2.73
CA LEU A 359 11.09 13.02 -3.21
C LEU A 359 12.58 12.68 -3.27
N ASN A 360 13.39 13.61 -3.78
CA ASN A 360 14.82 13.40 -3.99
C ASN A 360 15.61 14.63 -3.51
N THR A 361 16.34 14.46 -2.41
CA THR A 361 17.17 15.50 -1.79
C THR A 361 18.39 15.87 -2.62
N LYS A 362 18.92 14.95 -3.44
CA LYS A 362 20.13 15.17 -4.25
C LYS A 362 19.90 16.14 -5.40
N ASN A 363 18.70 16.13 -5.98
CA ASN A 363 18.32 17.03 -7.07
C ASN A 363 17.24 18.06 -6.69
N GLY A 364 16.79 18.05 -5.44
CA GLY A 364 15.74 18.95 -4.95
C GLY A 364 14.35 18.70 -5.57
N LEU A 365 14.07 17.47 -6.06
CA LEU A 365 12.77 17.15 -6.63
C LEU A 365 11.69 17.23 -5.55
N THR A 366 10.84 18.23 -5.64
CA THR A 366 9.74 18.49 -4.71
C THR A 366 8.42 18.44 -5.47
N VAL A 367 7.47 17.67 -4.96
CA VAL A 367 6.13 17.53 -5.54
C VAL A 367 5.05 17.92 -4.54
N ARG A 368 3.84 18.19 -5.05
CA ARG A 368 2.67 18.44 -4.22
C ARG A 368 1.67 17.32 -4.41
N ILE A 369 1.19 16.73 -3.33
CA ILE A 369 0.36 15.51 -3.35
C ILE A 369 -0.92 15.77 -2.57
N GLU A 370 -2.06 15.39 -3.14
CA GLU A 370 -3.34 15.38 -2.43
C GLU A 370 -3.35 14.31 -1.34
N TYR A 371 -3.89 14.65 -0.16
CA TYR A 371 -3.97 13.70 0.94
C TYR A 371 -5.00 12.59 0.70
N VAL A 372 -6.08 12.92 -0.01
CA VAL A 372 -7.18 12.01 -0.28
C VAL A 372 -7.13 11.59 -1.74
N SER A 373 -6.93 10.29 -1.97
CA SER A 373 -6.94 9.73 -3.31
C SER A 373 -8.31 9.87 -3.96
N SER A 374 -8.34 10.08 -5.27
CA SER A 374 -9.58 10.01 -6.06
C SER A 374 -9.82 8.61 -6.67
N SER A 375 -8.98 7.63 -6.37
CA SER A 375 -9.12 6.27 -6.90
C SER A 375 -10.32 5.55 -6.29
N VAL A 376 -11.00 4.73 -7.10
CA VAL A 376 -12.14 3.89 -6.70
C VAL A 376 -11.82 2.42 -6.93
N ALA A 377 -12.50 1.55 -6.19
CA ALA A 377 -12.45 0.12 -6.43
C ALA A 377 -12.88 -0.21 -7.87
N GLN A 378 -12.25 -1.23 -8.45
CA GLN A 378 -12.55 -1.68 -9.81
C GLN A 378 -12.41 -3.19 -9.93
N SER A 379 -13.22 -3.80 -10.79
CA SER A 379 -13.15 -5.22 -11.14
C SER A 379 -13.06 -5.38 -12.66
N PHE A 380 -12.33 -6.39 -13.11
CA PHE A 380 -11.98 -6.54 -14.52
C PHE A 380 -12.13 -7.98 -14.99
N ASP A 381 -12.44 -8.17 -16.27
CA ASP A 381 -12.43 -9.49 -16.91
C ASP A 381 -11.01 -9.94 -17.29
N SER A 382 -10.92 -11.14 -17.88
CA SER A 382 -9.64 -11.72 -18.32
C SER A 382 -8.91 -10.90 -19.40
N GLN A 383 -9.61 -10.04 -20.14
CA GLN A 383 -9.05 -9.16 -21.16
C GLN A 383 -8.70 -7.77 -20.60
N GLY A 384 -8.95 -7.53 -19.30
CA GLY A 384 -8.72 -6.22 -18.67
C GLY A 384 -9.82 -5.21 -18.95
N LYS A 385 -11.00 -5.65 -19.40
CA LYS A 385 -12.16 -4.77 -19.54
C LYS A 385 -12.82 -4.59 -18.17
N LEU A 386 -13.13 -3.34 -17.84
CA LEU A 386 -13.85 -2.98 -16.61
C LEU A 386 -15.23 -3.66 -16.56
N LEU A 387 -15.51 -4.33 -15.46
CA LEU A 387 -16.79 -4.98 -15.15
C LEU A 387 -17.64 -4.14 -14.19
N SER A 388 -17.04 -3.64 -13.11
CA SER A 388 -17.71 -2.82 -12.11
C SER A 388 -16.74 -1.83 -11.45
N ASN A 389 -17.29 -0.75 -10.88
CA ASN A 389 -16.59 0.23 -10.01
C ASN A 389 -16.69 -0.16 -8.52
N SER A 390 -16.77 -1.46 -8.25
CA SER A 390 -16.83 -2.05 -6.91
C SER A 390 -15.82 -3.19 -6.82
N PHE A 391 -15.37 -3.47 -5.61
CA PHE A 391 -14.53 -4.62 -5.29
C PHE A 391 -15.43 -5.81 -4.97
N GLN A 392 -15.37 -6.83 -5.82
CA GLN A 392 -16.17 -8.04 -5.69
C GLN A 392 -15.51 -8.98 -4.68
N ASN A 393 -15.72 -8.73 -3.40
CA ASN A 393 -15.13 -9.51 -2.31
C ASN A 393 -15.80 -10.87 -2.08
N ASP A 394 -17.00 -11.10 -2.61
CA ASP A 394 -17.65 -12.41 -2.61
C ASP A 394 -17.22 -13.20 -3.87
N ILE A 395 -15.94 -13.58 -3.91
CA ILE A 395 -15.41 -14.49 -4.94
C ILE A 395 -15.37 -15.94 -4.46
N ILE A 396 -15.62 -16.20 -3.19
CA ILE A 396 -15.66 -17.52 -2.59
C ILE A 396 -17.03 -17.68 -1.97
N ASP A 397 -17.78 -18.68 -2.43
CA ASP A 397 -19.17 -18.92 -2.00
C ASP A 397 -19.34 -18.84 -0.48
N GLY A 398 -20.01 -17.78 -0.03
CA GLY A 398 -20.32 -17.53 1.38
C GLY A 398 -19.11 -17.16 2.25
N LEU A 399 -18.04 -16.66 1.65
CA LEU A 399 -16.88 -16.12 2.36
C LEU A 399 -16.43 -14.77 1.75
N PRO A 400 -17.28 -13.72 1.81
CA PRO A 400 -16.80 -12.37 1.58
C PRO A 400 -15.68 -11.99 2.55
N PHE A 401 -14.80 -11.09 2.11
CA PHE A 401 -13.68 -10.59 2.92
C PHE A 401 -13.50 -9.07 2.79
N GLY A 402 -13.03 -8.44 3.87
CA GLY A 402 -12.65 -7.02 3.91
C GLY A 402 -11.14 -6.84 3.70
N ILE A 403 -10.75 -5.67 3.22
CA ILE A 403 -9.34 -5.25 3.14
C ILE A 403 -9.23 -3.79 3.58
N ASP A 404 -8.35 -3.52 4.54
CA ASP A 404 -7.82 -2.19 4.82
C ASP A 404 -6.34 -2.11 4.45
N ILE A 405 -5.93 -0.94 3.97
CA ILE A 405 -4.54 -0.65 3.58
C ILE A 405 -3.99 0.43 4.51
N CYS A 406 -3.15 0.02 5.46
CA CYS A 406 -2.44 0.90 6.37
C CYS A 406 -3.33 2.00 6.98
N LEU A 407 -3.08 3.27 6.64
CA LEU A 407 -3.73 4.42 7.26
C LEU A 407 -5.25 4.42 7.07
N ASP A 408 -5.76 3.76 6.02
CA ASP A 408 -7.19 3.52 5.87
C ASP A 408 -7.77 2.82 7.10
N TYR A 409 -7.04 1.88 7.72
CA TYR A 409 -7.50 1.15 8.90
C TYR A 409 -7.89 2.06 10.08
N SER A 410 -7.25 3.23 10.22
CA SER A 410 -7.59 4.20 11.26
C SER A 410 -8.44 5.36 10.78
N GLU A 411 -8.37 5.74 9.50
CA GLU A 411 -8.97 6.99 9.00
C GLU A 411 -10.11 6.78 8.00
N ALA A 412 -10.20 5.62 7.35
CA ALA A 412 -11.20 5.31 6.32
C ALA A 412 -11.47 3.81 6.25
N SER A 413 -11.67 3.17 7.41
CA SER A 413 -11.68 1.72 7.55
C SER A 413 -12.96 1.11 6.96
N VAL A 414 -12.87 -0.08 6.36
CA VAL A 414 -14.07 -0.80 5.88
C VAL A 414 -15.06 -1.14 7.00
N GLN A 415 -14.65 -1.09 8.27
CA GLN A 415 -15.52 -1.36 9.41
C GLN A 415 -16.31 -0.14 9.89
N ASN A 416 -15.87 1.09 9.57
CA ASN A 416 -16.44 2.31 10.15
C ASN A 416 -16.72 3.46 9.16
N ASP A 417 -16.16 3.42 7.95
CA ASP A 417 -16.38 4.45 6.93
C ASP A 417 -17.46 4.03 5.93
N GLU A 418 -18.59 4.74 5.94
CA GLU A 418 -19.76 4.45 5.09
C GLU A 418 -19.43 4.52 3.60
N PHE A 419 -18.52 5.41 3.21
CA PHE A 419 -18.11 5.55 1.83
C PHE A 419 -17.27 4.36 1.40
N ARG A 420 -16.43 3.83 2.30
CA ARG A 420 -15.47 2.75 2.01
C ARG A 420 -16.17 1.43 1.90
N ILE A 421 -17.02 1.10 2.87
CA ILE A 421 -17.83 -0.13 2.83
C ILE A 421 -18.77 -0.14 1.62
N ALA A 422 -19.23 1.02 1.14
CA ALA A 422 -20.03 1.12 -0.08
C ALA A 422 -19.30 0.74 -1.38
N GLN A 423 -17.97 0.62 -1.37
CA GLN A 423 -17.21 0.12 -2.53
C GLN A 423 -17.03 -1.41 -2.53
N LEU A 424 -17.47 -2.11 -1.48
CA LEU A 424 -17.54 -3.56 -1.45
C LEU A 424 -18.88 -4.03 -2.05
N ASP A 425 -18.84 -5.15 -2.76
CA ASP A 425 -20.05 -5.83 -3.25
C ASP A 425 -20.84 -6.40 -2.07
N GLU A 426 -20.18 -7.16 -1.20
CA GLU A 426 -20.73 -7.66 0.06
C GLU A 426 -20.15 -6.89 1.25
N ARG A 427 -21.04 -6.32 2.06
CA ARG A 427 -20.67 -5.46 3.20
C ARG A 427 -20.52 -6.24 4.50
N GLU A 428 -21.11 -7.42 4.55
CA GLU A 428 -21.04 -8.32 5.69
C GLU A 428 -20.06 -9.46 5.36
N PHE A 429 -18.96 -9.53 6.09
CA PHE A 429 -17.86 -10.44 5.80
C PHE A 429 -17.27 -11.06 7.06
N LYS A 430 -16.58 -12.19 6.90
CA LYS A 430 -16.05 -13.01 8.01
C LYS A 430 -14.55 -12.88 8.22
N LEU A 431 -13.84 -12.48 7.16
CA LEU A 431 -12.39 -12.29 7.16
C LEU A 431 -12.07 -10.83 6.88
N ASP A 432 -11.14 -10.26 7.64
CA ASP A 432 -10.70 -8.89 7.47
C ASP A 432 -9.18 -8.84 7.36
N PHE A 433 -8.67 -8.26 6.27
CA PHE A 433 -7.24 -8.16 6.00
C PHE A 433 -6.73 -6.74 6.20
N LEU A 434 -5.70 -6.58 7.04
CA LEU A 434 -4.93 -5.35 7.16
C LEU A 434 -3.58 -5.53 6.44
N ILE A 435 -3.43 -4.94 5.26
CA ILE A 435 -2.17 -4.87 4.53
C ILE A 435 -1.45 -3.59 4.97
N ALA A 436 -0.39 -3.70 5.76
CA ALA A 436 0.16 -2.57 6.50
C ALA A 436 1.68 -2.42 6.41
N ALA A 437 2.13 -1.18 6.59
CA ALA A 437 3.46 -0.80 7.04
C ALA A 437 3.34 0.09 8.30
N GLY A 438 3.44 -0.49 9.50
CA GLY A 438 3.45 0.22 10.77
C GLY A 438 2.09 0.44 11.45
N MET A 439 1.02 -0.22 10.98
CA MET A 439 -0.30 -0.21 11.63
C MET A 439 -0.51 -1.48 12.44
N PHE A 440 -1.12 -1.39 13.62
CA PHE A 440 -1.44 -2.54 14.47
C PHE A 440 -2.94 -2.85 14.44
N LEU A 441 -3.31 -4.12 14.61
CA LEU A 441 -4.70 -4.47 14.85
C LEU A 441 -5.21 -3.81 16.14
N ASN A 442 -6.45 -3.35 16.13
CA ASN A 442 -7.10 -2.77 17.29
C ASN A 442 -8.51 -3.36 17.42
N VAL A 443 -8.79 -4.04 18.54
CA VAL A 443 -10.09 -4.69 18.74
C VAL A 443 -11.24 -3.69 18.65
N LYS A 444 -10.99 -2.41 18.98
CA LYS A 444 -12.00 -1.34 18.94
C LYS A 444 -12.54 -1.10 17.54
N ASN A 445 -11.76 -1.38 16.48
CA ASN A 445 -12.24 -1.23 15.10
C ASN A 445 -13.35 -2.23 14.77
N TYR A 446 -13.48 -3.31 15.54
CA TYR A 446 -14.48 -4.37 15.34
C TYR A 446 -15.74 -4.20 16.20
N ALA A 447 -15.92 -3.05 16.86
CA ALA A 447 -17.08 -2.76 17.69
C ALA A 447 -18.41 -2.70 16.90
N ASN A 448 -18.36 -2.47 15.59
CA ASN A 448 -19.54 -2.37 14.72
C ASN A 448 -19.70 -3.55 13.75
N THR A 449 -18.81 -4.55 13.83
CA THR A 449 -18.71 -5.64 12.86
C THR A 449 -18.66 -7.00 13.58
N PRO A 450 -19.74 -7.38 14.29
CA PRO A 450 -19.77 -8.56 15.16
C PRO A 450 -19.60 -9.90 14.42
N TYR A 451 -19.75 -9.90 13.10
CA TYR A 451 -19.68 -11.10 12.27
C TYR A 451 -18.28 -11.42 11.72
N ILE A 452 -17.31 -10.52 11.88
CA ILE A 452 -15.92 -10.81 11.51
C ILE A 452 -15.38 -11.84 12.51
N GLN A 453 -14.92 -12.98 12.00
CA GLN A 453 -14.39 -14.08 12.80
C GLN A 453 -12.87 -14.04 12.90
N TYR A 454 -12.19 -13.50 11.88
CA TYR A 454 -10.74 -13.37 11.89
C TYR A 454 -10.27 -12.04 11.31
N ALA A 455 -9.34 -11.41 12.01
CA ALA A 455 -8.58 -10.27 11.54
C ALA A 455 -7.13 -10.71 11.23
N ILE A 456 -6.64 -10.40 10.04
CA ILE A 456 -5.35 -10.84 9.51
C ILE A 456 -4.53 -9.63 9.13
N ARG A 457 -3.43 -9.38 9.83
CA ARG A 457 -2.52 -8.29 9.53
C ARG A 457 -1.25 -8.79 8.86
N ASN A 458 -0.91 -8.28 7.67
CA ASN A 458 0.40 -8.46 7.06
C ASN A 458 1.23 -7.18 7.18
N GLU A 459 2.34 -7.25 7.94
CA GLU A 459 3.20 -6.10 8.25
C GLU A 459 4.47 -6.08 7.37
N GLY A 460 4.78 -4.91 6.81
CA GLY A 460 5.97 -4.63 6.00
C GLY A 460 7.09 -3.86 6.70
N TYR A 461 6.81 -3.31 7.88
CA TYR A 461 7.75 -2.53 8.68
C TYR A 461 8.48 -3.39 9.71
N SER A 462 9.82 -3.44 9.64
CA SER A 462 10.64 -4.29 10.52
C SER A 462 10.86 -3.75 11.93
N GLY A 463 10.62 -2.44 12.17
CA GLY A 463 10.85 -1.80 13.48
C GLY A 463 9.88 -2.23 14.58
N THR A 464 8.80 -2.94 14.23
CA THR A 464 7.74 -3.39 15.15
C THR A 464 7.63 -4.91 15.22
N THR A 465 8.70 -5.63 14.82
CA THR A 465 8.85 -7.10 14.73
C THR A 465 8.40 -7.78 13.44
N GLY A 466 7.93 -7.08 12.40
CA GLY A 466 7.70 -7.67 11.07
C GLY A 466 6.86 -8.95 11.06
N GLN A 467 6.01 -9.15 12.06
CA GLN A 467 5.21 -10.36 12.26
C GLN A 467 3.77 -10.08 11.87
N THR A 468 3.27 -10.87 10.93
CA THR A 468 1.85 -11.04 10.65
C THR A 468 1.15 -11.51 11.91
N GLU A 469 0.04 -10.85 12.21
CA GLU A 469 -0.85 -11.22 13.31
C GLU A 469 -2.13 -11.78 12.73
N VAL A 470 -2.62 -12.86 13.34
CA VAL A 470 -3.95 -13.40 13.03
C VAL A 470 -4.70 -13.50 14.33
N TRP A 471 -5.79 -12.73 14.45
CA TRP A 471 -6.69 -12.78 15.59
C TRP A 471 -7.92 -13.57 15.24
N LYS A 472 -8.27 -14.54 16.09
CA LYS A 472 -9.64 -15.04 16.17
C LYS A 472 -10.45 -14.04 16.99
N LEU A 473 -11.50 -13.51 16.39
CA LEU A 473 -12.48 -12.65 17.01
C LEU A 473 -13.63 -13.49 17.56
N THR A 474 -14.19 -13.08 18.69
CA THR A 474 -15.32 -13.78 19.33
C THR A 474 -16.30 -12.75 19.88
N TYR A 475 -17.49 -12.76 19.29
CA TYR A 475 -18.63 -11.98 19.74
C TYR A 475 -19.40 -12.75 20.83
N ASP A 476 -19.43 -12.18 22.04
CA ASP A 476 -20.29 -12.64 23.14
C ASP A 476 -21.61 -11.87 23.05
N GLU A 477 -22.62 -12.50 22.45
CA GLU A 477 -23.95 -11.90 22.26
C GLU A 477 -24.61 -11.48 23.60
N ASN A 478 -24.41 -12.28 24.66
CA ASN A 478 -25.00 -12.01 25.97
C ASN A 478 -24.40 -10.75 26.62
N LYS A 479 -23.09 -10.58 26.50
CA LYS A 479 -22.38 -9.40 27.03
C LYS A 479 -22.34 -8.24 26.05
N LYS A 480 -22.72 -8.48 24.79
CA LYS A 480 -22.51 -7.58 23.66
C LYS A 480 -21.07 -7.10 23.58
N THR A 481 -20.12 -8.02 23.66
CA THR A 481 -18.69 -7.69 23.57
C THR A 481 -17.99 -8.47 22.48
N MET A 482 -17.04 -7.82 21.82
CA MET A 482 -16.12 -8.43 20.88
C MET A 482 -14.79 -8.64 21.57
N SER A 483 -14.20 -9.83 21.45
CA SER A 483 -12.88 -10.16 22.00
C SER A 483 -11.94 -10.74 20.97
N SER A 484 -10.62 -10.65 21.22
CA SER A 484 -9.60 -11.17 20.30
C SER A 484 -8.63 -12.14 20.99
N LYS A 485 -8.18 -13.14 20.24
CA LYS A 485 -7.12 -14.08 20.64
C LYS A 485 -6.21 -14.38 19.46
N ASN A 486 -4.89 -14.37 19.68
CA ASN A 486 -3.92 -14.77 18.66
C ASN A 486 -4.14 -16.23 18.22
N ALA A 487 -4.24 -16.44 16.92
CA ALA A 487 -4.18 -17.76 16.30
C ALA A 487 -2.73 -18.27 16.27
N THR A 488 -2.57 -19.57 16.45
CA THR A 488 -1.25 -20.21 16.39
C THR A 488 -0.92 -20.55 14.94
N PRO A 489 0.24 -20.11 14.40
CA PRO A 489 0.67 -20.53 13.07
C PRO A 489 0.81 -22.05 12.98
N LEU A 490 0.64 -22.59 11.78
CA LEU A 490 0.88 -23.99 11.47
C LEU A 490 2.36 -24.34 11.76
N ASP A 491 2.59 -25.53 12.29
CA ASP A 491 3.87 -26.04 12.80
C ASP A 491 4.49 -25.27 13.99
N ALA A 492 3.90 -24.16 14.43
CA ALA A 492 4.34 -23.43 15.62
C ALA A 492 3.80 -24.10 16.90
N LYS A 493 4.58 -24.06 17.99
CA LYS A 493 4.12 -24.58 19.29
C LYS A 493 3.16 -23.61 20.00
N SER A 494 3.26 -22.33 19.68
CA SER A 494 2.43 -21.25 20.24
C SER A 494 2.40 -20.07 19.28
N ALA A 495 1.49 -19.12 19.51
CA ALA A 495 1.41 -17.89 18.73
C ALA A 495 2.65 -16.98 18.83
N PHE A 496 3.50 -17.19 19.84
CA PHE A 496 4.70 -16.40 20.10
C PHE A 496 6.00 -17.14 19.71
N ASP A 497 5.87 -18.34 19.14
CA ASP A 497 7.03 -19.08 18.64
C ASP A 497 7.61 -18.33 17.43
N VAL A 498 8.82 -17.81 17.58
CA VAL A 498 9.51 -16.99 16.56
C VAL A 498 10.43 -17.81 15.65
N GLU A 499 10.53 -19.13 15.84
CA GLU A 499 11.40 -19.97 15.02
C GLU A 499 10.61 -21.01 14.24
N LYS A 500 9.64 -21.66 14.88
CA LYS A 500 8.82 -22.69 14.23
C LYS A 500 7.68 -22.08 13.43
N GLY A 501 7.28 -22.78 12.37
CA GLY A 501 6.29 -22.30 11.41
C GLY A 501 6.83 -21.30 10.38
N PHE A 502 8.09 -20.86 10.51
CA PHE A 502 8.76 -20.09 9.46
C PHE A 502 9.25 -21.00 8.33
N ILE A 503 9.02 -20.53 7.11
CA ILE A 503 9.50 -21.17 5.88
C ILE A 503 10.38 -20.15 5.16
N PRO A 504 11.72 -20.31 5.19
CA PRO A 504 12.61 -19.35 4.54
C PRO A 504 12.44 -19.38 3.03
N VAL A 505 12.39 -18.22 2.40
CA VAL A 505 12.31 -18.10 0.94
C VAL A 505 13.69 -18.28 0.34
N ASP A 506 13.83 -19.18 -0.65
CA ASP A 506 15.08 -19.36 -1.37
C ASP A 506 15.38 -18.15 -2.29
N GLN A 507 16.43 -17.41 -1.96
CA GLN A 507 16.90 -16.26 -2.74
C GLN A 507 18.21 -16.54 -3.48
N THR A 508 18.64 -17.80 -3.53
CA THR A 508 19.91 -18.19 -4.15
C THR A 508 19.79 -18.26 -5.67
N ASP A 509 20.94 -18.27 -6.34
CA ASP A 509 21.03 -18.50 -7.79
C ASP A 509 20.73 -19.96 -8.19
N ALA A 510 20.63 -20.87 -7.22
CA ALA A 510 20.36 -22.28 -7.45
C ALA A 510 18.87 -22.58 -7.70
N PHE A 511 17.98 -21.63 -7.46
CA PHE A 511 16.55 -21.81 -7.69
C PHE A 511 16.26 -22.06 -9.18
N VAL A 512 15.48 -23.10 -9.46
CA VAL A 512 15.21 -23.57 -10.83
C VAL A 512 14.50 -22.48 -11.65
N GLU A 513 15.05 -22.20 -12.84
CA GLU A 513 14.43 -21.26 -13.78
C GLU A 513 13.04 -21.74 -14.19
N THR A 514 12.04 -20.86 -14.04
CA THR A 514 10.67 -21.12 -14.45
C THR A 514 10.28 -20.20 -15.60
N PRO A 515 9.75 -20.71 -16.72
CA PRO A 515 9.34 -19.89 -17.84
C PRO A 515 8.39 -18.76 -17.43
N GLY A 516 8.73 -17.53 -17.79
CA GLY A 516 7.96 -16.32 -17.46
C GLY A 516 8.16 -15.79 -16.04
N ILE A 517 9.07 -16.37 -15.25
CA ILE A 517 9.53 -15.82 -13.97
C ILE A 517 10.98 -15.36 -14.17
N PRO A 518 11.30 -14.07 -13.95
CA PRO A 518 12.64 -13.55 -14.12
C PRO A 518 13.59 -14.05 -13.01
N LYS A 519 14.90 -13.86 -13.22
CA LYS A 519 15.90 -14.04 -12.17
C LYS A 519 15.91 -12.85 -11.24
N ILE A 520 16.21 -13.10 -9.97
CA ILE A 520 16.55 -12.05 -9.02
C ILE A 520 17.96 -11.55 -9.36
N LEU A 521 18.09 -10.27 -9.73
CA LEU A 521 19.36 -9.66 -10.15
C LEU A 521 20.00 -8.77 -9.09
N ASP A 522 19.26 -8.44 -8.02
CA ASP A 522 19.76 -7.62 -6.92
C ASP A 522 19.59 -8.36 -5.61
N LYS A 523 20.40 -7.98 -4.63
CA LYS A 523 20.26 -8.49 -3.27
C LYS A 523 18.90 -8.05 -2.71
N MET A 524 18.06 -9.02 -2.34
CA MET A 524 16.75 -8.76 -1.72
C MET A 524 16.85 -8.83 -0.19
N ASN A 525 15.88 -8.25 0.52
CA ASN A 525 15.76 -8.52 1.95
C ASN A 525 15.40 -9.99 2.17
N PRO A 526 15.85 -10.63 3.26
CA PRO A 526 15.40 -11.96 3.59
C PRO A 526 13.87 -11.97 3.74
N GLY A 527 13.24 -13.02 3.22
CA GLY A 527 11.80 -13.23 3.31
C GLY A 527 11.51 -14.59 3.92
N ASN A 528 10.41 -14.69 4.66
CA ASN A 528 9.89 -15.96 5.16
C ASN A 528 8.38 -16.02 4.93
N VAL A 529 7.83 -17.22 4.76
CA VAL A 529 6.38 -17.43 4.78
C VAL A 529 5.97 -18.05 6.11
N ARG A 530 4.87 -17.56 6.68
CA ARG A 530 4.14 -18.20 7.78
C ARG A 530 2.76 -18.61 7.31
N ILE A 531 2.25 -19.71 7.86
CA ILE A 531 0.97 -20.29 7.45
C ILE A 531 0.06 -20.41 8.66
N TRP A 532 -1.24 -20.18 8.49
CA TRP A 532 -2.28 -20.46 9.48
C TRP A 532 -3.39 -21.30 8.85
N SER A 533 -4.03 -22.14 9.68
CA SER A 533 -5.27 -22.84 9.36
C SER A 533 -6.39 -22.22 10.18
N LEU A 534 -7.39 -21.66 9.53
CA LEU A 534 -8.54 -21.01 10.18
C LEU A 534 -9.80 -21.82 9.93
N ASP A 535 -10.53 -22.11 11.00
CA ASP A 535 -11.85 -22.73 10.91
C ASP A 535 -12.92 -21.64 10.98
N ILE A 536 -13.68 -21.50 9.89
CA ILE A 536 -14.77 -20.53 9.71
C ILE A 536 -16.11 -21.24 9.89
N ASP A 537 -17.03 -20.65 10.65
CA ASP A 537 -18.39 -21.16 10.96
C ASP A 537 -18.44 -22.55 11.63
N ALA A 538 -17.31 -23.07 12.10
CA ALA A 538 -17.25 -24.40 12.71
C ALA A 538 -18.07 -24.51 14.02
N GLN A 539 -18.38 -23.38 14.68
CA GLN A 539 -19.22 -23.36 15.88
C GLN A 539 -20.73 -23.42 15.55
N ASP A 540 -21.16 -23.01 14.36
CA ASP A 540 -22.56 -23.06 13.92
C ASP A 540 -22.97 -24.48 13.49
N ALA A 541 -21.99 -25.35 13.26
CA ALA A 541 -22.20 -26.75 12.86
C ALA A 541 -22.89 -27.60 13.94
N THR A 542 -22.79 -27.24 15.23
CA THR A 542 -23.45 -28.01 16.31
C THR A 542 -24.96 -27.79 16.41
N GLY A 543 -25.52 -26.78 15.72
CA GLY A 543 -26.97 -26.53 15.66
C GLY A 543 -27.59 -26.67 14.26
N ALA A 544 -26.80 -26.52 13.19
CA ALA A 544 -27.30 -26.56 11.81
C ALA A 544 -27.30 -27.96 11.16
N ALA A 545 -26.60 -28.94 11.75
CA ALA A 545 -26.61 -30.32 11.25
C ALA A 545 -28.01 -30.95 11.32
N ASP A 546 -28.83 -30.60 12.31
CA ASP A 546 -30.18 -31.13 12.45
C ASP A 546 -31.19 -30.45 11.50
N ALA A 547 -30.92 -29.22 11.05
CA ALA A 547 -31.81 -28.49 10.14
C ALA A 547 -31.60 -28.84 8.66
N LEU A 548 -30.36 -29.18 8.24
CA LEU A 548 -30.06 -29.53 6.85
C LEU A 548 -30.31 -31.01 6.50
N VAL A 549 -30.52 -31.87 7.50
CA VAL A 549 -30.94 -33.27 7.26
C VAL A 549 -32.45 -33.37 7.00
N ALA A 550 -33.25 -32.34 7.36
CA ALA A 550 -34.69 -32.33 7.17
C ALA A 550 -35.17 -31.95 5.75
N SER A 551 -34.29 -31.48 4.85
CA SER A 551 -34.66 -31.03 3.49
C SER A 551 -34.23 -31.97 2.36
N ASN A 552 -33.54 -33.06 2.64
CA ASN A 552 -33.26 -34.09 1.64
C ASN A 552 -34.32 -35.20 1.71
N PRO A 553 -35.17 -35.40 0.68
CA PRO A 553 -35.99 -36.60 0.63
C PRO A 553 -35.08 -37.85 0.57
N PRO A 554 -35.46 -38.95 1.24
CA PRO A 554 -34.61 -40.13 1.30
C PRO A 554 -34.32 -40.66 -0.10
N ALA A 555 -33.04 -40.97 -0.34
CA ALA A 555 -32.59 -41.66 -1.54
C ALA A 555 -33.36 -42.98 -1.67
N THR A 556 -34.31 -43.01 -2.62
CA THR A 556 -34.93 -44.24 -3.06
C THR A 556 -33.87 -45.05 -3.80
N MET A 557 -33.46 -46.15 -3.17
CA MET A 557 -32.63 -47.15 -3.82
C MET A 557 -33.38 -47.80 -4.99
N THR A 558 -32.57 -48.24 -5.96
CA THR A 558 -32.79 -49.17 -7.08
C THR A 558 -33.47 -48.67 -8.37
N LYS A 559 -32.69 -48.62 -9.45
CA LYS A 559 -32.55 -49.79 -10.36
C LYS A 559 -31.31 -49.70 -11.27
N LYS A 560 -30.61 -50.83 -11.38
CA LYS A 560 -29.63 -51.17 -12.44
C LYS A 560 -30.33 -51.26 -13.80
N SER A 561 -29.72 -50.67 -14.83
CA SER A 561 -29.81 -51.10 -16.24
C SER A 561 -28.48 -50.74 -16.91
N GLU A 562 -27.59 -51.71 -17.10
CA GLU A 562 -27.23 -52.28 -18.40
C GLU A 562 -26.57 -51.29 -19.37
N ILE A 563 -25.24 -51.41 -19.43
CA ILE A 563 -24.38 -50.79 -20.44
C ILE A 563 -24.55 -51.59 -21.75
N GLN A 564 -25.09 -50.95 -22.78
CA GLN A 564 -24.92 -51.41 -24.16
C GLN A 564 -23.65 -50.79 -24.74
N ILE A 565 -22.70 -51.65 -25.06
CA ILE A 565 -21.56 -51.35 -25.93
C ILE A 565 -22.08 -51.43 -27.37
N ILE A 566 -21.98 -50.34 -28.13
CA ILE A 566 -22.11 -50.37 -29.59
C ILE A 566 -20.72 -50.12 -30.16
N LYS A 567 -20.35 -50.96 -31.13
CA LYS A 567 -19.09 -50.99 -31.88
C LYS A 567 -18.87 -49.75 -32.73
#